data_AF-A0A235G7A0-F1
#
_entry.id   AF-A0A235G7A0-F1
#
_cell.length_a   1.000
_cell.length_b   1.000
_cell.length_c   1.000
_cell.angle_alpha   90.00
_cell.angle_beta   90.00
_cell.angle_gamma   90.00
#
_symmetry.space_group_name_H-M   'P 1'
#
loop_
_entity.id
_entity.type
_entity.pdbx_description
1 polymer ?
#
loop_
_entity_poly.entity_id
_entity_poly.type
_entity_poly.pdbx_seq_one_letter_code
_entity_poly.pdbx_strand_id
1 'polypeptide(L)'
;MSAPQDDYRAAPARRAFKAGSMAGYGDVLWVLDVSHPLLLRRVGNGEVTEHVIPGPIRGSGIVGYKIRSLWADESGCWITGRDGIAHCDSTGVVRVLDEAPVRSAALVNGVLAYTTHRDGRDEGAPTLIRLRTIQGSVKEVTVPADVQSIGVEQSGFLVFMRTGVQGTSAALFDRGCWCARVSLDGTCTIGTAWPRRYWETMDVKLVDIGAPLAVSRSSMSAEVLDDNLFPALRIRLSSSFGPWPVVGGPWFAATGSHVASAYRDDRFDVVFNSRAESFAYYRLDRHLTRPAAWAFAPGFPKDLAVLASSGQLWISTTEDLYVSEPDSLRCGGEIELREADQQDLPMPYLPVNPPAEVGDPEVWACRERARLIEENRDLGLIDVEIEGWFPFTTVLVTFQLSELRGVVCARRFGLFNRDGQPALWRGAPTLLSSMHLDIMETGGIRRLRSQSPDAFGRVWV
;
A
#
# COMPACT_ATOMS: atom_id res chain seq x y z
N MET A 1 36.24 33.38 31.44
CA MET A 1 35.02 32.71 31.92
C MET A 1 34.51 31.84 30.78
N SER A 2 34.85 30.55 30.82
CA SER A 2 34.37 29.57 29.86
C SER A 2 32.92 29.27 30.19
N ALA A 3 32.01 29.42 29.22
CA ALA A 3 30.63 28.99 29.37
C ALA A 3 30.59 27.45 29.51
N PRO A 4 29.65 26.89 30.29
CA PRO A 4 29.55 25.46 30.47
C PRO A 4 29.17 24.82 29.13
N GLN A 5 29.91 23.78 28.76
CA GLN A 5 29.57 22.86 27.70
C GLN A 5 28.44 21.98 28.23
N ASP A 6 27.25 22.56 28.36
CA ASP A 6 26.07 21.84 28.83
C ASP A 6 25.70 20.78 27.80
N ASP A 7 25.66 19.57 28.32
CA ASP A 7 25.25 18.29 27.74
C ASP A 7 23.83 18.42 27.16
N TYR A 8 23.73 19.01 25.97
CA TYR A 8 22.54 18.95 25.11
C TYR A 8 22.41 17.50 24.64
N ARG A 9 21.97 16.60 25.52
CA ARG A 9 21.36 15.34 25.09
C ARG A 9 20.13 15.75 24.30
N ALA A 10 20.31 15.90 22.99
CA ALA A 10 19.23 16.13 22.04
C ALA A 10 18.12 15.14 22.40
N ALA A 11 16.91 15.68 22.60
CA ALA A 11 15.75 14.84 22.88
C ALA A 11 15.73 13.68 21.88
N PRO A 12 15.46 12.44 22.31
CA PRO A 12 15.51 11.30 21.41
C PRO A 12 14.59 11.57 20.22
N ALA A 13 15.14 11.41 19.02
CA ALA A 13 14.44 11.66 17.77
C ALA A 13 13.14 10.85 17.72
N ARG A 14 12.06 11.50 17.31
CA ARG A 14 10.72 10.92 17.24
C ARG A 14 10.00 11.39 15.99
N ARG A 15 9.07 10.57 15.52
CA ARG A 15 8.10 10.94 14.48
C ARG A 15 6.68 10.65 14.94
N ALA A 16 5.70 11.30 14.31
CA ALA A 16 4.31 10.91 14.51
C ALA A 16 4.06 9.49 13.96
N PHE A 17 3.18 8.74 14.61
CA PHE A 17 2.53 7.58 14.02
C PHE A 17 1.85 7.99 12.71
N LYS A 18 1.97 7.15 11.69
CA LYS A 18 1.28 7.37 10.42
C LYS A 18 0.54 6.10 10.07
N ALA A 19 -0.79 6.24 9.95
CA ALA A 19 -1.65 5.13 9.58
C ALA A 19 -1.17 4.49 8.25
N GLY A 20 -1.05 3.17 8.28
CA GLY A 20 -0.71 2.32 7.17
C GLY A 20 -1.88 1.38 6.90
N SER A 21 -1.73 0.12 7.28
CA SER A 21 -2.77 -0.89 7.08
C SER A 21 -3.86 -0.81 8.11
N MET A 22 -5.09 -1.10 7.69
CA MET A 22 -6.28 -0.97 8.53
C MET A 22 -7.23 -2.14 8.33
N ALA A 23 -7.95 -2.49 9.38
CA ALA A 23 -9.06 -3.44 9.32
C ALA A 23 -10.14 -3.05 10.32
N GLY A 24 -11.39 -3.28 9.96
CA GLY A 24 -12.55 -3.02 10.82
C GLY A 24 -13.38 -4.28 11.01
N TYR A 25 -13.85 -4.51 12.24
CA TYR A 25 -14.85 -5.53 12.54
C TYR A 25 -15.83 -5.01 13.60
N GLY A 26 -17.12 -5.07 13.31
CA GLY A 26 -18.15 -4.47 14.17
C GLY A 26 -17.92 -2.96 14.35
N ASP A 27 -17.63 -2.55 15.58
CA ASP A 27 -17.27 -1.19 16.01
C ASP A 27 -15.77 -1.03 16.34
N VAL A 28 -14.96 -2.06 16.10
CA VAL A 28 -13.52 -2.08 16.40
C VAL A 28 -12.70 -1.77 15.16
N LEU A 29 -11.85 -0.76 15.25
CA LEU A 29 -10.86 -0.38 14.25
C LEU A 29 -9.46 -0.83 14.70
N TRP A 30 -8.74 -1.43 13.77
CA TRP A 30 -7.33 -1.77 13.90
C TRP A 30 -6.53 -0.96 12.90
N VAL A 31 -5.49 -0.27 13.38
CA VAL A 31 -4.62 0.58 12.55
C VAL A 31 -3.17 0.25 12.84
N LEU A 32 -2.44 -0.20 11.83
CA LEU A 32 -1.01 -0.43 11.93
C LEU A 32 -0.26 0.77 11.40
N ASP A 33 0.82 1.16 12.08
CA ASP A 33 1.75 2.14 11.54
C ASP A 33 2.31 1.67 10.19
N VAL A 34 2.59 2.61 9.28
CA VAL A 34 3.15 2.33 7.95
C VAL A 34 4.44 1.51 7.96
N SER A 35 5.20 1.53 9.05
CA SER A 35 6.49 0.83 9.11
C SER A 35 6.84 0.21 10.44
N HIS A 36 6.51 0.87 11.55
CA HIS A 36 6.70 0.31 12.87
C HIS A 36 5.72 -0.84 13.11
N PRO A 37 6.16 -1.89 13.81
CA PRO A 37 5.28 -2.95 14.25
C PRO A 37 4.42 -2.51 15.46
N LEU A 38 3.76 -1.36 15.37
CA LEU A 38 2.83 -0.86 16.38
C LEU A 38 1.41 -0.86 15.82
N LEU A 39 0.53 -1.62 16.46
CA LEU A 39 -0.87 -1.77 16.14
C LEU A 39 -1.71 -1.01 17.17
N LEU A 40 -2.52 -0.07 16.70
CA LEU A 40 -3.54 0.60 17.49
C LEU A 40 -4.86 -0.15 17.34
N ARG A 41 -5.55 -0.35 18.47
CA ARG A 41 -6.92 -0.86 18.52
C ARG A 41 -7.81 0.20 19.12
N ARG A 42 -8.78 0.68 18.35
CA ARG A 42 -9.84 1.58 18.81
C ARG A 42 -11.16 0.83 18.88
N VAL A 43 -11.81 0.84 20.04
CA VAL A 43 -13.15 0.23 20.23
C VAL A 43 -14.26 1.29 20.09
N GLY A 44 -15.53 0.86 20.06
CA GLY A 44 -16.66 1.76 19.73
C GLY A 44 -16.88 2.92 20.71
N ASN A 45 -16.44 2.80 21.96
CA ASN A 45 -16.48 3.89 22.94
C ASN A 45 -15.34 4.93 22.75
N GLY A 46 -14.47 4.76 21.76
CA GLY A 46 -13.32 5.62 21.49
C GLY A 46 -12.05 5.28 22.25
N GLU A 47 -12.07 4.30 23.16
CA GLU A 47 -10.86 3.85 23.85
C GLU A 47 -9.85 3.25 22.86
N VAL A 48 -8.59 3.66 23.00
CA VAL A 48 -7.47 3.21 22.17
C VAL A 48 -6.43 2.50 23.01
N THR A 49 -6.00 1.34 22.51
CA THR A 49 -4.94 0.53 23.11
C THR A 49 -3.83 0.28 22.09
N GLU A 50 -2.59 0.26 22.56
CA GLU A 50 -1.40 0.05 21.74
C GLU A 50 -0.86 -1.37 21.93
N HIS A 51 -0.52 -2.02 20.82
CA HIS A 51 -0.02 -3.41 20.81
C HIS A 51 1.23 -3.48 19.93
N VAL A 52 2.34 -3.96 20.49
CA VAL A 52 3.55 -4.22 19.71
C VAL A 52 3.39 -5.57 19.03
N ILE A 53 3.47 -5.60 17.70
CA ILE A 53 3.46 -6.84 16.93
C ILE A 53 4.89 -7.38 16.70
N PRO A 54 5.06 -8.68 16.48
CA PRO A 54 6.34 -9.26 16.11
C PRO A 54 6.85 -8.75 14.75
N GLY A 55 8.16 -8.63 14.62
CA GLY A 55 8.85 -8.28 13.37
C GLY A 55 9.63 -6.97 13.45
N PRO A 56 10.54 -6.72 12.48
CA PRO A 56 11.37 -5.52 12.48
C PRO A 56 10.60 -4.28 11.97
N ILE A 57 11.16 -3.09 12.16
CA ILE A 57 10.69 -1.89 11.43
C ILE A 57 10.95 -2.11 9.95
N ARG A 58 9.93 -1.93 9.12
CA ARG A 58 10.05 -2.05 7.66
C ARG A 58 9.20 -0.97 7.00
N GLY A 59 9.83 -0.08 6.24
CA GLY A 59 9.11 0.88 5.40
C GLY A 59 9.16 0.46 3.93
N SER A 60 8.17 0.92 3.16
CA SER A 60 8.21 0.87 1.70
C SER A 60 8.14 2.29 1.16
N GLY A 61 9.09 2.65 0.30
CA GLY A 61 8.99 3.86 -0.53
C GLY A 61 8.08 3.66 -1.74
N ILE A 62 7.66 2.42 -2.03
CA ILE A 62 6.79 2.09 -3.15
C ILE A 62 5.34 2.33 -2.72
N VAL A 63 4.70 3.28 -3.39
CA VAL A 63 3.28 3.61 -3.23
C VAL A 63 2.42 2.38 -3.51
N GLY A 64 1.44 2.09 -2.66
CA GLY A 64 0.54 0.95 -2.79
C GLY A 64 1.11 -0.41 -2.34
N TYR A 65 2.39 -0.49 -1.96
CA TYR A 65 2.96 -1.72 -1.40
C TYR A 65 2.74 -1.80 0.10
N LYS A 66 2.03 -2.85 0.55
CA LYS A 66 1.81 -3.15 1.96
C LYS A 66 2.76 -4.24 2.43
N ILE A 67 3.52 -3.95 3.49
CA ILE A 67 4.46 -4.92 4.08
C ILE A 67 3.72 -5.93 4.96
N ARG A 68 2.68 -5.43 5.65
CA ARG A 68 1.76 -6.20 6.48
C ARG A 68 0.36 -5.81 6.05
N SER A 69 -0.55 -6.76 6.07
CA SER A 69 -1.98 -6.57 5.85
C SER A 69 -2.71 -6.97 7.12
N LEU A 70 -3.77 -6.23 7.44
CA LEU A 70 -4.64 -6.52 8.57
C LEU A 70 -5.93 -7.17 8.09
N TRP A 71 -6.46 -8.09 8.87
CA TRP A 71 -7.77 -8.69 8.67
C TRP A 71 -8.45 -8.84 10.02
N ALA A 72 -9.67 -8.35 10.17
CA ALA A 72 -10.37 -8.36 11.45
C ALA A 72 -11.61 -9.26 11.40
N ASP A 73 -11.84 -10.00 12.49
CA ASP A 73 -13.05 -10.77 12.76
C ASP A 73 -13.41 -10.65 14.26
N GLU A 74 -14.38 -11.45 14.71
CA GLU A 74 -14.81 -11.49 16.12
C GLU A 74 -13.71 -11.93 17.08
N SER A 75 -12.71 -12.68 16.61
CA SER A 75 -11.61 -13.18 17.44
C SER A 75 -10.55 -12.11 17.68
N GLY A 76 -10.46 -11.10 16.82
CA GLY A 76 -9.47 -10.03 16.90
C GLY A 76 -8.94 -9.63 15.52
N CYS A 77 -7.65 -9.28 15.48
CA CYS A 77 -6.98 -8.87 14.25
C CYS A 77 -5.87 -9.84 13.88
N TRP A 78 -5.97 -10.38 12.68
CA TRP A 78 -4.92 -11.12 12.00
C TRP A 78 -3.98 -10.15 11.30
N ILE A 79 -2.68 -10.40 11.44
CA ILE A 79 -1.61 -9.65 10.78
C ILE A 79 -0.87 -10.63 9.89
N THR A 80 -0.84 -10.36 8.59
CA THR A 80 -0.15 -11.21 7.60
C THR A 80 0.87 -10.42 6.82
N GLY A 81 2.01 -11.00 6.48
CA GLY A 81 2.95 -10.37 5.56
C GLY A 81 4.31 -11.05 5.55
N ARG A 82 5.36 -10.28 5.28
CA ARG A 82 6.74 -10.80 5.23
C ARG A 82 7.22 -11.43 6.53
N ASP A 83 6.64 -11.06 7.65
CA ASP A 83 7.02 -11.55 8.98
C ASP A 83 6.15 -12.75 9.44
N GLY A 84 5.35 -13.31 8.51
CA GLY A 84 4.46 -14.45 8.78
C GLY A 84 3.05 -14.04 9.17
N ILE A 85 2.48 -14.78 10.11
CA ILE A 85 1.13 -14.62 10.64
C ILE A 85 1.21 -14.38 12.15
N ALA A 86 0.69 -13.25 12.59
CA ALA A 86 0.38 -12.97 13.98
C ALA A 86 -1.11 -12.71 14.17
N HIS A 87 -1.60 -12.85 15.40
CA HIS A 87 -2.96 -12.51 15.78
C HIS A 87 -2.94 -11.73 17.08
N CYS A 88 -3.66 -10.61 17.11
CA CYS A 88 -3.93 -9.84 18.31
C CYS A 88 -5.39 -10.06 18.71
N ASP A 89 -5.62 -10.66 19.88
CA ASP A 89 -6.97 -10.91 20.36
C ASP A 89 -7.60 -9.65 20.97
N SER A 90 -8.89 -9.76 21.36
CA SER A 90 -9.66 -8.67 21.94
C SER A 90 -9.15 -8.20 23.32
N THR A 91 -8.32 -9.01 23.99
CA THR A 91 -7.68 -8.66 25.26
C THR A 91 -6.34 -7.95 25.06
N GLY A 92 -5.86 -7.86 23.81
CA GLY A 92 -4.57 -7.25 23.47
C GLY A 92 -3.39 -8.22 23.50
N VAL A 93 -3.64 -9.52 23.65
CA VAL A 93 -2.55 -10.50 23.60
C VAL A 93 -2.20 -10.78 22.15
N VAL A 94 -0.94 -10.51 21.80
CA VAL A 94 -0.39 -10.79 20.47
C VAL A 94 0.31 -12.15 20.47
N ARG A 95 -0.03 -13.02 19.51
CA ARG A 95 0.56 -14.34 19.33
C ARG A 95 1.09 -14.52 17.91
N VAL A 96 2.30 -15.04 17.77
CA VAL A 96 2.82 -15.54 16.49
C VAL A 96 2.19 -16.91 16.23
N LEU A 97 1.57 -17.07 15.07
CA LEU A 97 0.91 -18.32 14.66
C LEU A 97 1.70 -19.10 13.61
N ASP A 98 2.49 -18.39 12.80
CA ASP A 98 3.32 -18.91 11.73
C ASP A 98 4.40 -17.87 11.40
N GLU A 99 5.65 -18.26 11.20
CA GLU A 99 6.73 -17.33 10.83
C GLU A 99 6.98 -17.32 9.31
N ALA A 100 6.34 -18.24 8.56
CA ALA A 100 6.56 -18.35 7.12
C ALA A 100 6.01 -17.11 6.38
N PRO A 101 6.83 -16.39 5.57
CA PRO A 101 6.40 -15.19 4.87
C PRO A 101 5.16 -15.42 4.01
N VAL A 102 4.11 -14.63 4.27
CA VAL A 102 2.84 -14.70 3.56
C VAL A 102 2.89 -13.81 2.33
N ARG A 103 2.56 -14.39 1.17
CA ARG A 103 2.50 -13.68 -0.12
C ARG A 103 1.11 -13.10 -0.40
N SER A 104 0.06 -13.85 -0.11
CA SER A 104 -1.34 -13.43 -0.28
C SER A 104 -2.18 -14.07 0.82
N ALA A 105 -3.19 -13.34 1.29
CA ALA A 105 -4.14 -13.82 2.26
C ALA A 105 -5.53 -13.20 2.06
N ALA A 106 -6.54 -13.83 2.65
CA ALA A 106 -7.89 -13.31 2.82
C ALA A 106 -8.55 -13.96 4.03
N LEU A 107 -9.42 -13.24 4.74
CA LEU A 107 -10.14 -13.72 5.91
C LEU A 107 -11.65 -13.73 5.65
N VAL A 108 -12.31 -14.85 5.93
CA VAL A 108 -13.78 -14.93 5.91
C VAL A 108 -14.27 -15.92 6.97
N ASN A 109 -15.30 -15.54 7.73
CA ASN A 109 -15.94 -16.37 8.75
C ASN A 109 -14.95 -17.08 9.70
N GLY A 110 -13.92 -16.35 10.18
CA GLY A 110 -12.93 -16.88 11.12
C GLY A 110 -11.87 -17.81 10.51
N VAL A 111 -11.85 -17.96 9.17
CA VAL A 111 -10.87 -18.76 8.45
C VAL A 111 -9.98 -17.85 7.61
N LEU A 112 -8.68 -17.91 7.87
CA LEU A 112 -7.66 -17.22 7.07
C LEU A 112 -7.16 -18.16 5.97
N ALA A 113 -7.43 -17.84 4.72
CA ALA A 113 -6.76 -18.45 3.58
C ALA A 113 -5.46 -17.70 3.29
N TYR A 114 -4.35 -18.41 3.14
CA TYR A 114 -3.07 -17.80 2.79
C TYR A 114 -2.18 -18.71 1.96
N THR A 115 -1.18 -18.10 1.32
CA THR A 115 -0.09 -18.81 0.65
C THR A 115 1.25 -18.22 1.08
N THR A 116 2.26 -19.07 1.20
CA THR A 116 3.61 -18.67 1.61
C THR A 116 4.50 -18.43 0.39
N HIS A 117 5.57 -17.66 0.55
CA HIS A 117 6.63 -17.65 -0.45
C HIS A 117 7.18 -19.07 -0.63
N ARG A 118 7.38 -19.49 -1.88
CA ARG A 118 8.22 -20.65 -2.18
C ARG A 118 9.66 -20.22 -2.07
N ASP A 119 10.44 -20.96 -1.30
CA ASP A 119 11.89 -20.85 -1.41
C ASP A 119 12.31 -21.50 -2.72
N GLY A 120 13.30 -20.94 -3.42
CA GLY A 120 13.78 -21.45 -4.72
C GLY A 120 14.33 -22.88 -4.68
N ARG A 121 14.32 -23.55 -3.52
CA ARG A 121 14.65 -24.96 -3.33
C ARG A 121 13.46 -25.91 -3.54
N ASP A 122 12.25 -25.37 -3.64
CA ASP A 122 10.99 -26.12 -3.83
C ASP A 122 10.53 -26.13 -5.31
N GLU A 123 11.48 -26.15 -6.25
CA GLU A 123 11.18 -26.32 -7.67
C GLU A 123 10.50 -27.68 -7.89
N GLY A 124 9.23 -27.66 -8.31
CA GLY A 124 8.43 -28.85 -8.58
C GLY A 124 7.45 -29.27 -7.47
N ALA A 125 7.52 -28.69 -6.27
CA ALA A 125 6.50 -28.91 -5.24
C ALA A 125 5.14 -28.36 -5.69
N PRO A 126 3.99 -28.90 -5.25
CA PRO A 126 2.68 -28.31 -5.53
C PRO A 126 2.51 -26.96 -4.81
N THR A 127 1.78 -26.02 -5.43
CA THR A 127 1.39 -24.78 -4.73
C THR A 127 0.26 -25.12 -3.78
N LEU A 128 0.36 -24.65 -2.53
CA LEU A 128 -0.63 -24.90 -1.50
C LEU A 128 -1.29 -23.59 -1.06
N ILE A 129 -2.61 -23.66 -0.88
CA ILE A 129 -3.38 -22.70 -0.09
C ILE A 129 -3.60 -23.32 1.27
N ARG A 130 -3.31 -22.58 2.32
CA ARG A 130 -3.52 -23.00 3.70
C ARG A 130 -4.74 -22.28 4.26
N LEU A 131 -5.67 -23.04 4.82
CA LEU A 131 -6.86 -22.52 5.52
C LEU A 131 -6.64 -22.72 7.01
N ARG A 132 -6.51 -21.61 7.75
CA ARG A 132 -6.19 -21.60 9.17
C ARG A 132 -7.32 -20.98 9.99
N THR A 133 -7.69 -21.62 11.09
CA THR A 133 -8.50 -21.01 12.15
C THR A 133 -7.63 -20.57 13.33
N ILE A 134 -8.16 -19.72 14.20
CA ILE A 134 -7.42 -19.25 15.38
C ILE A 134 -7.09 -20.40 16.36
N GLN A 135 -7.89 -21.48 16.35
CA GLN A 135 -7.64 -22.69 17.13
C GLN A 135 -6.53 -23.57 16.55
N GLY A 136 -5.94 -23.19 15.41
CA GLY A 136 -4.79 -23.87 14.81
C GLY A 136 -5.12 -24.99 13.83
N SER A 137 -6.40 -25.20 13.48
CA SER A 137 -6.74 -26.14 12.40
C SER A 137 -6.20 -25.59 11.08
N VAL A 138 -5.27 -26.32 10.46
CA VAL A 138 -4.74 -25.99 9.14
C VAL A 138 -5.16 -27.07 8.14
N LYS A 139 -5.88 -26.67 7.10
CA LYS A 139 -6.15 -27.50 5.92
C LYS A 139 -5.32 -27.01 4.75
N GLU A 140 -4.77 -27.94 3.98
CA GLU A 140 -4.00 -27.61 2.79
C GLU A 140 -4.78 -28.00 1.53
N VAL A 141 -4.85 -27.07 0.58
CA VAL A 141 -5.52 -27.25 -0.71
C VAL A 141 -4.48 -27.11 -1.80
N THR A 142 -4.24 -28.19 -2.52
CA THR A 142 -3.33 -28.21 -3.66
C THR A 142 -3.97 -27.53 -4.87
N VAL A 143 -3.21 -26.65 -5.51
CA VAL A 143 -3.64 -25.96 -6.72
C VAL A 143 -2.62 -26.10 -7.86
N PRO A 144 -3.07 -26.02 -9.13
CA PRO A 144 -2.23 -26.39 -10.28
C PRO A 144 -1.21 -25.32 -10.68
N ALA A 145 -1.20 -24.15 -10.05
CA ALA A 145 -0.40 -23.00 -10.45
C ALA A 145 -0.09 -22.08 -9.26
N ASP A 146 0.80 -21.11 -9.47
CA ASP A 146 1.20 -20.17 -8.42
C ASP A 146 0.08 -19.18 -8.11
N VAL A 147 -0.27 -19.07 -6.83
CA VAL A 147 -1.29 -18.15 -6.35
C VAL A 147 -0.78 -16.72 -6.42
N GLN A 148 -1.50 -15.88 -7.15
CA GLN A 148 -1.20 -14.46 -7.33
C GLN A 148 -2.07 -13.57 -6.44
N SER A 149 -3.33 -13.94 -6.26
CA SER A 149 -4.23 -13.26 -5.31
C SER A 149 -5.28 -14.21 -4.75
N ILE A 150 -5.72 -13.90 -3.53
CA ILE A 150 -6.83 -14.54 -2.83
C ILE A 150 -7.82 -13.42 -2.48
N GLY A 151 -9.07 -13.58 -2.89
CA GLY A 151 -10.20 -12.71 -2.55
C GLY A 151 -11.22 -13.44 -1.70
N VAL A 152 -12.03 -12.68 -0.98
CA VAL A 152 -13.18 -13.20 -0.22
C VAL A 152 -14.35 -13.44 -1.17
N GLU A 153 -15.06 -14.56 -0.99
CA GLU A 153 -16.34 -14.90 -1.61
C GLU A 153 -17.35 -15.24 -0.50
N GLN A 154 -18.65 -15.10 -0.75
CA GLN A 154 -19.72 -15.32 0.27
C GLN A 154 -19.57 -16.58 1.13
N SER A 155 -19.06 -17.68 0.55
CA SER A 155 -18.91 -18.98 1.24
C SER A 155 -17.46 -19.48 1.31
N GLY A 156 -16.47 -18.63 1.04
CA GLY A 156 -15.07 -19.04 1.01
C GLY A 156 -14.18 -18.04 0.29
N PHE A 157 -13.35 -18.54 -0.62
CA PHE A 157 -12.30 -17.77 -1.26
C PHE A 157 -12.30 -17.96 -2.76
N LEU A 158 -12.05 -16.87 -3.49
CA LEU A 158 -11.72 -16.92 -4.91
C LEU A 158 -10.21 -16.75 -5.06
N VAL A 159 -9.58 -17.62 -5.85
CA VAL A 159 -8.13 -17.69 -5.97
C VAL A 159 -7.72 -17.55 -7.42
N PHE A 160 -6.83 -16.60 -7.71
CA PHE A 160 -6.29 -16.39 -9.05
C PHE A 160 -4.86 -16.91 -9.11
N MET A 161 -4.57 -17.70 -10.14
CA MET A 161 -3.32 -18.41 -10.26
C MET A 161 -2.73 -18.28 -11.67
N ARG A 162 -1.39 -18.34 -11.75
CA ARG A 162 -0.61 -18.27 -12.99
C ARG A 162 0.55 -19.27 -12.95
N THR A 163 0.96 -19.81 -14.10
CA THR A 163 2.24 -20.54 -14.17
C THR A 163 3.38 -19.54 -14.43
N GLY A 164 4.57 -19.85 -13.91
CA GLY A 164 5.78 -19.02 -14.10
C GLY A 164 6.22 -18.81 -15.56
N VAL A 165 5.69 -19.57 -16.52
CA VAL A 165 5.99 -19.44 -17.97
C VAL A 165 5.29 -18.20 -18.58
N GLN A 166 4.29 -17.65 -17.88
CA GLN A 166 3.42 -16.58 -18.38
C GLN A 166 4.01 -15.19 -18.08
N GLY A 167 4.17 -14.39 -19.13
CA GLY A 167 4.96 -13.14 -19.12
C GLY A 167 6.15 -13.18 -20.08
N THR A 168 6.45 -14.35 -20.64
CA THR A 168 7.44 -14.55 -21.70
C THR A 168 6.78 -14.50 -23.09
N SER A 169 7.53 -14.10 -24.12
CA SER A 169 7.08 -14.12 -25.52
C SER A 169 6.86 -15.55 -26.05
N ALA A 170 7.27 -16.59 -25.35
CA ALA A 170 7.08 -17.98 -25.75
C ALA A 170 5.66 -18.52 -25.47
N ALA A 171 4.90 -17.91 -24.56
CA ALA A 171 3.57 -18.36 -24.15
C ALA A 171 2.44 -17.88 -25.08
N LEU A 172 2.75 -17.51 -26.34
CA LEU A 172 1.80 -16.84 -27.25
C LEU A 172 0.53 -17.64 -27.56
N PHE A 173 0.58 -18.97 -27.42
CA PHE A 173 -0.52 -19.90 -27.74
C PHE A 173 -1.02 -20.71 -26.53
N ASP A 174 -0.51 -20.44 -25.33
CA ASP A 174 -0.82 -21.21 -24.14
C ASP A 174 -2.09 -20.72 -23.41
N ARG A 175 -2.73 -21.66 -22.70
CA ARG A 175 -3.68 -21.35 -21.62
C ARG A 175 -2.93 -21.31 -20.31
N GLY A 176 -3.30 -20.40 -19.42
CA GLY A 176 -2.37 -20.14 -18.31
C GLY A 176 -2.88 -19.53 -17.02
N CYS A 177 -3.95 -18.74 -17.05
CA CYS A 177 -4.52 -18.28 -15.79
C CYS A 177 -5.63 -19.23 -15.35
N TRP A 178 -5.72 -19.49 -14.05
CA TRP A 178 -6.84 -20.21 -13.46
C TRP A 178 -7.49 -19.35 -12.40
N CYS A 179 -8.79 -19.54 -12.26
CA CYS A 179 -9.49 -19.22 -11.04
C CYS A 179 -9.93 -20.50 -10.35
N ALA A 180 -9.99 -20.49 -9.03
CA ALA A 180 -10.60 -21.55 -8.25
C ALA A 180 -11.47 -20.96 -7.14
N ARG A 181 -12.56 -21.64 -6.81
CA ARG A 181 -13.30 -21.43 -5.56
C ARG A 181 -12.77 -22.41 -4.53
N VAL A 182 -12.44 -21.90 -3.36
CA VAL A 182 -12.01 -22.71 -2.22
C VAL A 182 -12.98 -22.45 -1.07
N SER A 183 -13.75 -23.49 -0.73
CA SER A 183 -14.66 -23.47 0.40
C SER A 183 -13.89 -23.51 1.72
N LEU A 184 -14.54 -23.07 2.80
CA LEU A 184 -13.98 -23.09 4.16
C LEU A 184 -13.60 -24.49 4.65
N ASP A 185 -14.23 -25.53 4.11
CA ASP A 185 -13.94 -26.92 4.43
C ASP A 185 -12.73 -27.49 3.65
N GLY A 186 -12.15 -26.74 2.72
CA GLY A 186 -11.06 -27.16 1.85
C GLY A 186 -11.50 -27.71 0.50
N THR A 187 -12.81 -27.82 0.24
CA THR A 187 -13.31 -28.21 -1.08
C THR A 187 -12.91 -27.18 -2.13
N CYS A 188 -12.30 -27.63 -3.22
CA CYS A 188 -11.76 -26.77 -4.26
C CYS A 188 -12.41 -27.08 -5.62
N THR A 189 -13.01 -26.06 -6.23
CA THR A 189 -13.56 -26.12 -7.58
C THR A 189 -12.68 -25.26 -8.49
N ILE A 190 -11.90 -25.92 -9.34
CA ILE A 190 -11.00 -25.26 -10.29
C ILE A 190 -11.76 -24.95 -11.58
N GLY A 191 -11.68 -23.71 -12.02
CA GLY A 191 -12.25 -23.26 -13.29
C GLY A 191 -11.42 -23.67 -14.50
N THR A 192 -11.93 -23.37 -15.69
CA THR A 192 -11.19 -23.65 -16.93
C THR A 192 -10.02 -22.67 -17.08
N ALA A 193 -8.87 -23.16 -17.54
CA ALA A 193 -7.71 -22.31 -17.86
C ALA A 193 -8.07 -21.23 -18.89
N TRP A 194 -7.75 -19.97 -18.60
CA TRP A 194 -8.12 -18.84 -19.44
C TRP A 194 -7.22 -18.74 -20.70
N PRO A 195 -7.82 -18.48 -21.87
CA PRO A 195 -7.09 -18.12 -23.08
C PRO A 195 -6.30 -16.82 -22.92
N ARG A 196 -5.21 -16.68 -23.69
CA ARG A 196 -4.30 -15.53 -23.65
C ARG A 196 -4.94 -14.15 -23.72
N ARG A 197 -5.99 -13.98 -24.54
CA ARG A 197 -6.73 -12.71 -24.64
C ARG A 197 -7.26 -12.19 -23.30
N TYR A 198 -7.27 -13.02 -22.26
CA TYR A 198 -7.75 -12.67 -20.93
C TYR A 198 -6.65 -12.41 -19.88
N TRP A 199 -5.36 -12.54 -20.23
CA TRP A 199 -4.29 -12.49 -19.22
C TRP A 199 -3.02 -11.70 -19.55
N GLU A 200 -3.00 -10.87 -20.59
CA GLU A 200 -1.87 -9.98 -20.96
C GLU A 200 -1.62 -8.79 -19.99
N THR A 201 -1.63 -9.02 -18.67
CA THR A 201 -1.51 -7.95 -17.66
C THR A 201 -0.65 -8.40 -16.49
N MET A 202 0.16 -7.50 -15.92
CA MET A 202 1.09 -7.87 -14.84
C MET A 202 0.38 -8.08 -13.49
N ASP A 203 -0.65 -7.29 -13.18
CA ASP A 203 -1.36 -7.33 -11.90
C ASP A 203 -2.86 -7.65 -12.05
N VAL A 204 -3.28 -8.72 -11.39
CA VAL A 204 -4.68 -9.15 -11.34
C VAL A 204 -5.13 -9.31 -9.89
N LYS A 205 -6.21 -8.60 -9.54
CA LYS A 205 -6.87 -8.72 -8.24
C LYS A 205 -8.27 -9.26 -8.41
N LEU A 206 -8.61 -10.26 -7.62
CA LEU A 206 -9.95 -10.84 -7.58
C LEU A 206 -10.82 -10.13 -6.57
N VAL A 207 -12.07 -9.92 -6.95
CA VAL A 207 -13.03 -9.18 -6.15
C VAL A 207 -14.41 -9.78 -6.30
N ASP A 208 -15.02 -10.19 -5.19
CA ASP A 208 -16.45 -10.44 -5.17
C ASP A 208 -17.20 -9.12 -4.91
N ILE A 209 -17.96 -8.66 -5.89
CA ILE A 209 -18.79 -7.45 -5.85
C ILE A 209 -20.27 -7.76 -5.59
N GLY A 210 -20.54 -8.90 -4.94
CA GLY A 210 -21.89 -9.31 -4.56
C GLY A 210 -22.60 -10.14 -5.62
N ALA A 211 -21.83 -10.93 -6.37
CA ALA A 211 -22.22 -11.63 -7.59
C ALA A 211 -22.78 -10.68 -8.68
N PRO A 212 -22.07 -10.47 -9.80
CA PRO A 212 -21.07 -11.40 -10.33
C PRO A 212 -19.59 -10.95 -10.14
N LEU A 213 -18.67 -11.91 -10.06
CA LEU A 213 -17.28 -11.78 -9.57
C LEU A 213 -16.40 -10.93 -10.51
N ALA A 214 -15.77 -9.84 -10.05
CA ALA A 214 -14.88 -9.02 -10.87
C ALA A 214 -13.38 -9.34 -10.73
N VAL A 215 -12.70 -9.36 -11.86
CA VAL A 215 -11.25 -9.43 -12.00
C VAL A 215 -10.75 -8.03 -12.33
N SER A 216 -10.18 -7.30 -11.37
CA SER A 216 -9.57 -6.00 -11.66
C SER A 216 -8.28 -6.21 -12.46
N ARG A 217 -8.26 -5.68 -13.68
CA ARG A 217 -7.04 -5.55 -14.50
C ARG A 217 -6.55 -4.12 -14.39
N SER A 218 -5.25 -3.93 -14.16
CA SER A 218 -4.51 -2.67 -14.27
C SER A 218 -5.35 -1.48 -14.80
N SER A 219 -5.67 -0.52 -13.92
CA SER A 219 -6.24 0.82 -14.18
C SER A 219 -7.43 1.03 -15.14
N MET A 220 -7.92 0.06 -15.91
CA MET A 220 -8.78 0.35 -17.07
C MET A 220 -10.04 -0.52 -17.28
N SER A 221 -10.10 -1.76 -16.79
CA SER A 221 -11.34 -2.55 -16.89
C SER A 221 -11.32 -3.79 -16.00
N ALA A 222 -12.49 -4.26 -15.59
CA ALA A 222 -12.65 -5.55 -14.93
C ALA A 222 -13.43 -6.55 -15.79
N GLU A 223 -13.27 -7.84 -15.51
CA GLU A 223 -14.07 -8.90 -16.11
C GLU A 223 -14.90 -9.60 -15.05
N VAL A 224 -16.16 -9.87 -15.38
CA VAL A 224 -17.05 -10.70 -14.60
C VAL A 224 -16.80 -12.17 -14.93
N LEU A 225 -16.65 -13.01 -13.91
CA LEU A 225 -16.57 -14.46 -14.09
C LEU A 225 -17.95 -15.10 -14.09
N ASP A 226 -18.14 -16.08 -14.98
CA ASP A 226 -19.28 -16.99 -14.97
C ASP A 226 -19.13 -18.10 -13.90
N ASP A 227 -20.09 -19.03 -13.87
CA ASP A 227 -20.08 -20.16 -12.95
C ASP A 227 -18.88 -21.10 -13.13
N ASN A 228 -18.32 -21.16 -14.35
CA ASN A 228 -17.11 -21.92 -14.69
C ASN A 228 -15.81 -21.14 -14.39
N LEU A 229 -15.94 -19.98 -13.73
CA LEU A 229 -14.86 -19.07 -13.41
C LEU A 229 -14.15 -18.54 -14.67
N PHE A 230 -14.90 -18.40 -15.76
CA PHE A 230 -14.42 -17.89 -17.03
C PHE A 230 -14.86 -16.44 -17.25
N PRO A 231 -14.00 -15.55 -17.77
CA PRO A 231 -14.38 -14.17 -18.08
C PRO A 231 -15.52 -14.10 -19.10
N ALA A 232 -16.68 -13.59 -18.66
CA ALA A 232 -17.92 -13.58 -19.43
C ALA A 232 -18.40 -12.17 -19.81
N LEU A 233 -18.29 -11.19 -18.91
CA LEU A 233 -18.74 -9.81 -19.16
C LEU A 233 -17.67 -8.80 -18.75
N ARG A 234 -17.28 -7.93 -19.68
CA ARG A 234 -16.36 -6.83 -19.40
C ARG A 234 -17.10 -5.66 -18.78
N ILE A 235 -16.62 -5.16 -17.65
CA ILE A 235 -17.11 -3.95 -16.99
C ILE A 235 -16.05 -2.86 -17.07
N ARG A 236 -16.51 -1.63 -17.32
CA ARG A 236 -15.67 -0.43 -17.23
C ARG A 236 -15.49 -0.02 -15.78
N LEU A 237 -14.69 -0.79 -15.04
CA LEU A 237 -14.19 -0.39 -13.74
C LEU A 237 -12.77 0.15 -13.94
N SER A 238 -12.53 1.39 -13.54
CA SER A 238 -11.17 1.95 -13.46
C SER A 238 -10.78 2.00 -11.98
N SER A 239 -9.82 1.18 -11.58
CA SER A 239 -9.22 1.26 -10.24
C SER A 239 -7.71 1.38 -10.43
N SER A 240 -7.14 2.48 -9.97
CA SER A 240 -5.69 2.73 -10.00
C SER A 240 -4.98 1.92 -8.92
N PHE A 241 -5.69 1.59 -7.83
CA PHE A 241 -5.17 0.85 -6.70
C PHE A 241 -6.00 -0.40 -6.39
N GLY A 242 -5.45 -1.28 -5.57
CA GLY A 242 -6.05 -2.57 -5.26
C GLY A 242 -7.41 -2.44 -4.55
N PRO A 243 -8.30 -3.42 -4.73
CA PRO A 243 -9.57 -3.50 -4.01
C PRO A 243 -9.32 -3.78 -2.53
N TRP A 244 -10.09 -3.14 -1.64
CA TRP A 244 -10.07 -3.42 -0.20
C TRP A 244 -11.31 -4.21 0.21
N PRO A 245 -11.17 -5.53 0.46
CA PRO A 245 -12.29 -6.36 0.88
C PRO A 245 -12.68 -6.00 2.33
N VAL A 246 -13.93 -5.61 2.54
CA VAL A 246 -14.51 -5.35 3.87
C VAL A 246 -15.88 -6.02 3.97
N VAL A 247 -16.44 -6.09 5.18
CA VAL A 247 -17.73 -6.77 5.48
C VAL A 247 -18.88 -6.34 4.56
N GLY A 248 -18.87 -5.09 4.08
CA GLY A 248 -19.87 -4.54 3.16
C GLY A 248 -19.56 -4.68 1.67
N GLY A 249 -18.62 -5.54 1.30
CA GLY A 249 -18.10 -5.67 -0.06
C GLY A 249 -16.88 -4.78 -0.32
N PRO A 250 -16.24 -4.94 -1.48
CA PRO A 250 -14.98 -4.32 -1.82
C PRO A 250 -15.10 -2.81 -2.09
N TRP A 251 -14.07 -2.07 -1.69
CA TRP A 251 -13.87 -0.68 -2.11
C TRP A 251 -12.82 -0.60 -3.21
N PHE A 252 -13.05 0.28 -4.17
CA PHE A 252 -12.13 0.59 -5.26
C PHE A 252 -11.62 2.03 -5.13
N ALA A 253 -10.42 2.31 -5.64
CA ALA A 253 -9.87 3.65 -5.70
C ALA A 253 -9.36 4.01 -7.09
N ALA A 254 -9.75 5.18 -7.56
CA ALA A 254 -9.26 5.78 -8.80
C ALA A 254 -9.19 7.30 -8.66
N THR A 255 -8.53 7.96 -9.60
CA THR A 255 -8.59 9.43 -9.69
C THR A 255 -10.00 9.88 -10.02
N GLY A 256 -10.43 11.03 -9.50
CA GLY A 256 -11.79 11.55 -9.70
C GLY A 256 -12.20 11.62 -11.17
N SER A 257 -11.31 12.13 -12.04
CA SER A 257 -11.53 12.24 -13.48
C SER A 257 -11.76 10.89 -14.18
N HIS A 258 -11.08 9.82 -13.75
CA HIS A 258 -11.30 8.48 -14.31
C HIS A 258 -12.69 7.95 -13.95
N VAL A 259 -13.12 8.17 -12.71
CA VAL A 259 -14.45 7.77 -12.23
C VAL A 259 -15.53 8.60 -12.93
N ALA A 260 -15.37 9.92 -12.99
CA ALA A 260 -16.29 10.82 -13.68
C ALA A 260 -16.49 10.42 -15.15
N SER A 261 -15.40 10.12 -15.86
CA SER A 261 -15.44 9.68 -17.24
C SER A 261 -16.08 8.28 -17.40
N ALA A 262 -15.73 7.33 -16.53
CA ALA A 262 -16.23 5.95 -16.61
C ALA A 262 -17.74 5.85 -16.38
N TYR A 263 -18.26 6.59 -15.39
CA TYR A 263 -19.68 6.57 -15.02
C TYR A 263 -20.49 7.73 -15.60
N ARG A 264 -19.85 8.67 -16.30
CA ARG A 264 -20.45 9.90 -16.84
C ARG A 264 -21.16 10.71 -15.75
N ASP A 265 -20.45 10.94 -14.66
CA ASP A 265 -20.97 11.61 -13.46
C ASP A 265 -19.97 12.65 -12.97
N ASP A 266 -20.25 13.92 -13.27
CA ASP A 266 -19.35 15.05 -12.98
C ASP A 266 -19.23 15.33 -11.48
N ARG A 267 -20.05 14.71 -10.62
CA ARG A 267 -19.87 14.78 -9.17
C ARG A 267 -18.55 14.18 -8.70
N PHE A 268 -17.92 13.34 -9.53
CA PHE A 268 -16.59 12.81 -9.26
C PHE A 268 -15.45 13.76 -9.71
N ASP A 269 -15.77 14.84 -10.42
CA ASP A 269 -14.78 15.81 -10.91
C ASP A 269 -14.46 16.88 -9.85
N VAL A 270 -14.17 16.41 -8.63
CA VAL A 270 -13.79 17.29 -7.52
C VAL A 270 -12.32 17.68 -7.69
N VAL A 271 -12.08 18.85 -8.26
CA VAL A 271 -10.73 19.43 -8.38
C VAL A 271 -10.36 20.11 -7.06
N PHE A 272 -9.65 19.40 -6.18
CA PHE A 272 -8.99 20.03 -5.03
C PHE A 272 -7.68 20.72 -5.45
N ASN A 273 -7.27 21.70 -4.65
CA ASN A 273 -6.21 22.65 -4.97
C ASN A 273 -4.86 21.95 -5.30
N SER A 274 -4.18 22.52 -6.29
CA SER A 274 -3.07 22.04 -7.16
C SER A 274 -1.83 21.30 -6.60
N ARG A 275 -1.81 20.84 -5.34
CA ARG A 275 -0.61 20.22 -4.74
C ARG A 275 -0.71 18.73 -4.39
N ALA A 276 -1.91 18.14 -4.27
CA ALA A 276 -2.08 16.73 -3.91
C ALA A 276 -3.06 16.01 -4.86
N GLU A 277 -2.67 14.83 -5.33
CA GLU A 277 -3.60 13.94 -6.06
C GLU A 277 -4.73 13.52 -5.12
N SER A 278 -5.98 13.67 -5.58
CA SER A 278 -7.16 13.25 -4.84
C SER A 278 -7.78 12.00 -5.47
N PHE A 279 -8.19 11.06 -4.62
CA PHE A 279 -8.72 9.78 -5.05
C PHE A 279 -10.18 9.62 -4.62
N ALA A 280 -10.98 9.13 -5.56
CA ALA A 280 -12.34 8.66 -5.31
C ALA A 280 -12.26 7.22 -4.79
N TYR A 281 -12.86 6.98 -3.64
CA TYR A 281 -13.04 5.66 -3.05
C TYR A 281 -14.49 5.28 -3.21
N TYR A 282 -14.82 4.16 -3.83
CA TYR A 282 -16.21 3.84 -4.14
C TYR A 282 -16.53 2.35 -4.06
N ARG A 283 -17.77 2.07 -3.68
CA ARG A 283 -18.41 0.75 -3.82
C ARG A 283 -19.37 0.79 -5.00
N LEU A 284 -19.39 -0.27 -5.78
CA LEU A 284 -20.37 -0.42 -6.85
C LEU A 284 -21.73 -0.84 -6.29
N ASP A 285 -22.79 -0.49 -7.02
CA ASP A 285 -24.06 -1.16 -6.82
C ASP A 285 -24.00 -2.61 -7.29
N ARG A 286 -24.95 -3.41 -6.82
CA ARG A 286 -25.15 -4.83 -7.16
C ARG A 286 -25.34 -5.11 -8.67
N HIS A 287 -25.65 -4.10 -9.48
CA HIS A 287 -25.74 -4.24 -10.93
C HIS A 287 -24.44 -3.87 -11.64
N LEU A 288 -23.45 -3.41 -10.87
CA LEU A 288 -22.13 -3.01 -11.33
C LEU A 288 -22.18 -1.87 -12.35
N THR A 289 -23.23 -1.05 -12.28
CA THR A 289 -23.50 0.01 -13.26
C THR A 289 -23.00 1.37 -12.81
N ARG A 290 -22.96 1.61 -11.49
CA ARG A 290 -22.55 2.87 -10.88
C ARG A 290 -22.12 2.68 -9.43
N PRO A 291 -21.44 3.68 -8.84
CA PRO A 291 -21.18 3.69 -7.41
C PRO A 291 -22.48 3.72 -6.56
N ALA A 292 -22.59 2.83 -5.58
CA ALA A 292 -23.62 2.84 -4.56
C ALA A 292 -23.27 3.78 -3.39
N ALA A 293 -21.99 3.89 -3.06
CA ALA A 293 -21.47 4.84 -2.10
C ALA A 293 -20.04 5.22 -2.46
N TRP A 294 -19.63 6.45 -2.19
CA TRP A 294 -18.30 6.93 -2.55
C TRP A 294 -17.83 8.07 -1.65
N ALA A 295 -16.53 8.29 -1.58
CA ALA A 295 -15.88 9.33 -0.79
C ALA A 295 -14.64 9.87 -1.50
N PHE A 296 -14.20 11.08 -1.15
CA PHE A 296 -12.94 11.65 -1.61
C PHE A 296 -11.97 11.84 -0.47
N ALA A 297 -10.71 11.47 -0.69
CA ALA A 297 -9.61 11.83 0.21
C ALA A 297 -8.37 12.25 -0.60
N PRO A 298 -7.62 13.27 -0.15
CA PRO A 298 -6.36 13.65 -0.77
C PRO A 298 -5.23 12.70 -0.37
N GLY A 299 -4.23 12.59 -1.24
CA GLY A 299 -3.09 11.72 -1.06
C GLY A 299 -3.28 10.34 -1.66
N PHE A 300 -2.17 9.68 -1.95
CA PHE A 300 -2.18 8.34 -2.50
C PHE A 300 -2.80 7.34 -1.52
N PRO A 301 -3.68 6.44 -1.96
CA PRO A 301 -4.31 5.46 -1.10
C PRO A 301 -3.30 4.49 -0.48
N LYS A 302 -3.41 4.26 0.83
CA LYS A 302 -2.70 3.18 1.52
C LYS A 302 -3.66 2.06 1.91
N ASP A 303 -4.72 2.38 2.63
CA ASP A 303 -5.70 1.41 3.11
C ASP A 303 -7.05 2.04 3.45
N LEU A 304 -8.05 1.18 3.69
CA LEU A 304 -9.38 1.57 4.10
C LEU A 304 -9.98 0.53 5.05
N ALA A 305 -10.82 0.98 5.99
CA ALA A 305 -11.57 0.12 6.88
C ALA A 305 -13.03 0.59 6.99
N VAL A 306 -13.94 -0.36 7.18
CA VAL A 306 -15.35 -0.12 7.45
C VAL A 306 -15.71 -0.66 8.82
N LEU A 307 -16.33 0.17 9.66
CA LEU A 307 -16.91 -0.24 10.93
C LEU A 307 -18.39 -0.49 10.71
N ALA A 308 -18.75 -1.76 10.44
CA ALA A 308 -20.09 -2.12 10.01
C ALA A 308 -21.18 -1.78 11.05
N SER A 309 -20.88 -1.88 12.35
CA SER A 309 -21.86 -1.59 13.41
C SER A 309 -22.20 -0.10 13.48
N SER A 310 -21.19 0.76 13.37
CA SER A 310 -21.36 2.22 13.42
C SER A 310 -21.60 2.85 12.05
N GLY A 311 -21.47 2.09 10.95
CA GLY A 311 -21.61 2.62 9.60
C GLY A 311 -20.55 3.65 9.22
N GLN A 312 -19.36 3.60 9.83
CA GLN A 312 -18.25 4.54 9.57
C GLN A 312 -17.27 4.00 8.52
N LEU A 313 -16.70 4.93 7.76
CA LEU A 313 -15.62 4.72 6.82
C LEU A 313 -14.34 5.39 7.31
N TRP A 314 -13.22 4.67 7.24
CA TRP A 314 -11.88 5.18 7.55
C TRP A 314 -10.96 4.98 6.36
N ILE A 315 -10.22 6.02 5.97
CA ILE A 315 -9.32 6.01 4.81
C ILE A 315 -7.93 6.52 5.21
N SER A 316 -6.91 5.72 4.96
CA SER A 316 -5.52 6.07 5.19
C SER A 316 -4.84 6.40 3.87
N THR A 317 -4.24 7.60 3.78
CA THR A 317 -3.53 8.06 2.57
C THR A 317 -2.10 8.46 2.90
N THR A 318 -1.33 8.87 1.88
CA THR A 318 0.01 9.44 2.10
C THR A 318 -0.01 10.76 2.84
N GLU A 319 -1.08 11.54 2.72
CA GLU A 319 -1.23 12.80 3.46
C GLU A 319 -1.59 12.50 4.91
N ASP A 320 -2.77 11.93 5.15
CA ASP A 320 -3.26 11.67 6.50
C ASP A 320 -4.34 10.57 6.58
N LEU A 321 -4.96 10.45 7.77
CA LEU A 321 -6.09 9.59 8.06
C LEU A 321 -7.39 10.38 7.99
N TYR A 322 -8.41 9.82 7.36
CA TYR A 322 -9.73 10.42 7.17
C TYR A 322 -10.82 9.52 7.71
N VAL A 323 -11.87 10.12 8.25
CA VAL A 323 -13.00 9.42 8.88
C VAL A 323 -14.33 10.06 8.47
N SER A 324 -15.36 9.23 8.29
CA SER A 324 -16.75 9.70 8.13
C SER A 324 -17.48 9.77 9.46
N GLU A 325 -18.56 10.55 9.49
CA GLU A 325 -19.51 10.48 10.60
C GLU A 325 -20.12 9.07 10.74
N PRO A 326 -20.59 8.70 11.95
CA PRO A 326 -21.39 7.50 12.13
C PRO A 326 -22.61 7.48 11.19
N ASP A 327 -22.99 6.27 10.79
CA ASP A 327 -24.11 5.95 9.91
C ASP A 327 -24.03 6.48 8.47
N SER A 328 -22.95 7.18 8.07
CA SER A 328 -22.78 7.67 6.70
C SER A 328 -22.88 6.57 5.64
N LEU A 329 -22.45 5.33 5.97
CA LEU A 329 -22.53 4.20 5.04
C LEU A 329 -23.94 3.64 4.83
N ARG A 330 -24.94 4.03 5.65
CA ARG A 330 -26.32 3.53 5.56
C ARG A 330 -27.14 4.25 4.49
N CYS A 331 -26.80 5.50 4.19
CA CYS A 331 -27.58 6.35 3.29
C CYS A 331 -27.25 6.15 1.80
N GLY A 332 -26.09 5.58 1.48
CA GLY A 332 -25.56 5.52 0.12
C GLY A 332 -25.19 6.90 -0.44
N GLY A 333 -24.60 6.93 -1.64
CA GLY A 333 -24.15 8.17 -2.27
C GLY A 333 -22.81 8.70 -1.73
N GLU A 334 -22.64 10.02 -1.78
CA GLU A 334 -21.43 10.68 -1.31
C GLU A 334 -21.31 10.59 0.22
N ILE A 335 -20.12 10.23 0.69
CA ILE A 335 -19.73 10.15 2.08
C ILE A 335 -18.74 11.27 2.31
N GLU A 336 -19.14 12.22 3.14
CA GLU A 336 -18.26 13.28 3.58
C GLU A 336 -17.19 12.69 4.52
N LEU A 337 -15.95 13.10 4.26
CA LEU A 337 -14.79 12.74 5.06
C LEU A 337 -14.17 14.00 5.64
N ARG A 338 -13.75 13.88 6.89
CA ARG A 338 -12.89 14.86 7.55
C ARG A 338 -11.57 14.20 7.94
N GLU A 339 -10.53 15.00 8.08
CA GLU A 339 -9.27 14.54 8.66
C GLU A 339 -9.53 14.07 10.10
N ALA A 340 -9.00 12.89 10.44
CA ALA A 340 -9.12 12.31 11.77
C ALA A 340 -8.19 13.05 12.73
N ASP A 341 -8.69 13.42 13.90
CA ASP A 341 -7.94 14.15 14.91
C ASP A 341 -7.53 13.25 16.10
N GLN A 342 -6.92 13.87 17.11
CA GLN A 342 -6.48 13.18 18.33
C GLN A 342 -7.64 12.66 19.20
N GLN A 343 -8.86 13.17 19.02
CA GLN A 343 -10.06 12.66 19.69
C GLN A 343 -10.58 11.41 18.97
N ASP A 344 -10.46 11.36 17.65
CA ASP A 344 -10.83 10.19 16.86
C ASP A 344 -9.86 9.02 17.09
N LEU A 345 -8.56 9.28 16.99
CA LEU A 345 -7.51 8.28 17.17
C LEU A 345 -6.25 8.96 17.75
N PRO A 346 -6.02 8.90 19.08
CA PRO A 346 -4.78 9.38 19.68
C PRO A 346 -3.57 8.65 19.10
N MET A 347 -2.86 9.32 18.19
CA MET A 347 -1.73 8.77 17.46
C MET A 347 -0.43 9.07 18.22
N PRO A 348 0.31 8.04 18.70
CA PRO A 348 1.50 8.26 19.50
C PRO A 348 2.68 8.77 18.68
N TYR A 349 3.70 9.27 19.37
CA TYR A 349 5.01 9.52 18.76
C TYR A 349 5.89 8.28 18.89
N LEU A 350 6.49 7.87 17.77
CA LEU A 350 7.36 6.71 17.67
C LEU A 350 8.83 7.12 17.74
N PRO A 351 9.68 6.35 18.44
CA PRO A 351 11.12 6.61 18.47
C PRO A 351 11.72 6.39 17.08
N VAL A 352 12.70 7.23 16.73
CA VAL A 352 13.46 7.09 15.50
C VAL A 352 14.93 6.95 15.88
N ASN A 353 15.53 5.82 15.53
CA ASN A 353 16.92 5.52 15.85
C ASN A 353 17.70 5.28 14.56
N PRO A 354 18.88 5.90 14.39
CA PRO A 354 19.72 5.60 13.26
C PRO A 354 20.24 4.15 13.37
N PRO A 355 20.42 3.43 12.24
CA PRO A 355 21.13 2.16 12.24
C PRO A 355 22.51 2.26 12.88
N ALA A 356 23.00 1.16 13.46
CA ALA A 356 24.30 1.15 14.13
C ALA A 356 25.46 1.56 13.19
N GLU A 357 25.35 1.21 11.90
CA GLU A 357 26.30 1.55 10.86
C GLU A 357 26.33 3.04 10.48
N VAL A 358 25.27 3.79 10.80
CA VAL A 358 25.24 5.26 10.62
C VAL A 358 26.12 5.92 11.69
N GLY A 359 26.05 5.44 12.93
CA GLY A 359 26.68 6.08 14.08
C GLY A 359 26.01 7.42 14.38
N ASP A 360 26.81 8.47 14.59
CA ASP A 360 26.32 9.85 14.70
C ASP A 360 25.73 10.30 13.34
N PRO A 361 24.41 10.60 13.26
CA PRO A 361 23.73 10.95 12.01
C PRO A 361 24.27 12.20 11.33
N GLU A 362 24.69 13.20 12.11
CA GLU A 362 25.21 14.47 11.62
C GLU A 362 26.61 14.28 11.03
N VAL A 363 27.48 13.51 11.71
CA VAL A 363 28.79 13.10 11.16
C VAL A 363 28.61 12.23 9.92
N TRP A 364 27.61 11.34 9.92
CA TRP A 364 27.28 10.54 8.75
C TRP A 364 26.78 11.41 7.57
N ALA A 365 25.96 12.42 7.82
CA ALA A 365 25.49 13.34 6.80
C ALA A 365 26.64 14.09 6.12
N CYS A 366 27.62 14.57 6.89
CA CYS A 366 28.83 15.18 6.34
C CYS A 366 29.65 14.21 5.47
N ARG A 367 29.75 12.93 5.88
CA ARG A 367 30.43 11.88 5.07
C ARG A 367 29.67 11.61 3.77
N GLU A 368 28.35 11.52 3.82
CA GLU A 368 27.52 11.33 2.63
C GLU A 368 27.62 12.51 1.67
N ARG A 369 27.61 13.74 2.17
CA ARG A 369 27.86 14.93 1.34
C ARG A 369 29.17 14.81 0.56
N ALA A 370 30.26 14.48 1.23
CA ALA A 370 31.57 14.34 0.60
C ALA A 370 31.57 13.23 -0.47
N ARG A 371 31.00 12.06 -0.14
CA ARG A 371 30.86 10.93 -1.06
C ARG A 371 30.05 11.28 -2.31
N LEU A 372 28.88 11.91 -2.13
CA LEU A 372 28.01 12.29 -3.24
C LEU A 372 28.70 13.24 -4.20
N ILE A 373 29.43 14.23 -3.68
CA ILE A 373 30.24 15.14 -4.49
C ILE A 373 31.31 14.38 -5.26
N GLU A 374 32.07 13.49 -4.59
CA GLU A 374 33.12 12.69 -5.23
C GLU A 374 32.59 11.80 -6.35
N GLU A 375 31.51 11.06 -6.11
CA GLU A 375 30.94 10.11 -7.08
C GLU A 375 30.26 10.77 -8.29
N ASN A 376 29.80 12.02 -8.17
CA ASN A 376 28.91 12.65 -9.17
C ASN A 376 29.47 13.94 -9.77
N ARG A 377 30.65 14.44 -9.33
CA ARG A 377 31.24 15.68 -9.85
C ARG A 377 31.41 15.64 -11.37
N ASP A 378 31.95 14.54 -11.89
CA ASP A 378 32.20 14.39 -13.33
C ASP A 378 30.91 14.26 -14.15
N LEU A 379 29.78 13.98 -13.50
CA LEU A 379 28.46 13.91 -14.11
C LEU A 379 27.75 15.28 -14.12
N GLY A 380 28.35 16.33 -13.53
CA GLY A 380 27.79 17.67 -13.48
C GLY A 380 27.26 18.11 -12.11
N LEU A 381 27.50 17.34 -11.04
CA LEU A 381 27.17 17.77 -9.69
C LEU A 381 28.09 18.91 -9.23
N ILE A 382 27.50 20.01 -8.72
CA ILE A 382 28.23 21.18 -8.25
C ILE A 382 28.45 21.11 -6.73
N ASP A 383 27.35 21.03 -5.98
CA ASP A 383 27.41 21.01 -4.52
C ASP A 383 26.21 20.25 -3.92
N VAL A 384 26.37 19.89 -2.65
CA VAL A 384 25.35 19.25 -1.82
C VAL A 384 25.32 19.99 -0.48
N GLU A 385 24.24 20.69 -0.17
CA GLU A 385 24.04 21.34 1.12
C GLU A 385 23.21 20.44 2.04
N ILE A 386 23.53 20.41 3.34
CA ILE A 386 22.77 19.65 4.34
C ILE A 386 21.84 20.61 5.06
N GLU A 387 20.56 20.25 5.17
CA GLU A 387 19.52 21.05 5.82
C GLU A 387 18.77 20.20 6.86
N GLY A 388 18.54 20.77 8.04
CA GLY A 388 17.82 20.11 9.13
C GLY A 388 18.68 19.17 9.96
N TRP A 389 18.01 18.39 10.83
CA TRP A 389 18.62 17.50 11.82
C TRP A 389 17.93 16.15 11.77
N PHE A 390 18.60 15.11 12.28
CA PHE A 390 18.03 13.77 12.29
C PHE A 390 16.68 13.74 13.03
N PRO A 391 15.65 13.03 12.51
CA PRO A 391 15.64 12.16 11.32
C PRO A 391 15.19 12.86 10.04
N PHE A 392 14.97 14.17 10.08
CA PHE A 392 14.45 14.97 8.97
C PHE A 392 15.56 15.66 8.18
N THR A 393 16.81 15.23 8.33
CA THR A 393 17.94 15.73 7.56
C THR A 393 17.65 15.55 6.07
N THR A 394 17.74 16.64 5.31
CA THR A 394 17.64 16.65 3.87
C THR A 394 18.95 17.13 3.26
N VAL A 395 19.17 16.80 1.99
CA VAL A 395 20.24 17.36 1.19
C VAL A 395 19.68 18.13 0.01
N LEU A 396 20.17 19.35 -0.21
CA LEU A 396 19.90 20.15 -1.39
C LEU A 396 21.06 19.97 -2.36
N VAL A 397 20.77 19.34 -3.49
CA VAL A 397 21.76 18.95 -4.50
C VAL A 397 21.69 19.95 -5.65
N THR A 398 22.79 20.62 -5.96
CA THR A 398 22.90 21.56 -7.08
C THR A 398 23.75 20.99 -8.20
N PHE A 399 23.26 21.04 -9.43
CA PHE A 399 23.90 20.36 -10.56
C PHE A 399 23.64 21.06 -11.90
N GLN A 400 24.43 20.70 -12.90
CA GLN A 400 24.27 21.11 -14.29
C GLN A 400 24.04 19.90 -15.18
N LEU A 401 23.11 20.03 -16.13
CA LEU A 401 22.94 19.07 -17.21
C LEU A 401 23.67 19.58 -18.45
N SER A 402 24.43 18.71 -19.11
CA SER A 402 25.25 19.07 -20.29
C SER A 402 24.43 19.69 -21.43
N GLU A 403 23.15 19.32 -21.49
CA GLU A 403 22.13 19.70 -22.45
C GLU A 403 21.44 21.05 -22.09
N LEU A 404 21.61 21.56 -20.87
CA LEU A 404 21.06 22.83 -20.36
C LEU A 404 22.19 23.82 -20.04
N ARG A 405 22.92 24.26 -21.07
CA ARG A 405 24.06 25.17 -20.90
C ARG A 405 23.66 26.47 -20.19
N GLY A 406 24.41 26.81 -19.14
CA GLY A 406 24.24 28.04 -18.36
C GLY A 406 23.11 28.01 -17.34
N VAL A 407 22.46 26.86 -17.13
CA VAL A 407 21.39 26.69 -16.13
C VAL A 407 21.89 25.80 -14.99
N VAL A 408 21.75 26.26 -13.75
CA VAL A 408 21.95 25.45 -12.55
C VAL A 408 20.60 24.94 -12.07
N CYS A 409 20.50 23.64 -11.88
CA CYS A 409 19.35 22.96 -11.31
C CYS A 409 19.59 22.68 -9.83
N ALA A 410 18.52 22.58 -9.06
CA ALA A 410 18.57 22.16 -7.66
C ALA A 410 17.45 21.15 -7.38
N ARG A 411 17.75 20.12 -6.57
CA ARG A 411 16.76 19.13 -6.12
C ARG A 411 17.03 18.76 -4.66
N ARG A 412 15.96 18.66 -3.87
CA ARG A 412 16.03 18.28 -2.46
C ARG A 412 15.73 16.79 -2.29
N PHE A 413 16.49 16.12 -1.43
CA PHE A 413 16.29 14.71 -1.07
C PHE A 413 16.29 14.53 0.44
N GLY A 414 15.46 13.62 0.94
CA GLY A 414 15.62 13.12 2.31
C GLY A 414 16.90 12.31 2.41
N LEU A 415 17.73 12.62 3.40
CA LEU A 415 18.95 11.86 3.66
C LEU A 415 18.64 10.58 4.45
N PHE A 416 17.68 10.69 5.37
CA PHE A 416 17.07 9.55 6.07
C PHE A 416 15.60 9.42 5.66
N ASN A 417 15.07 8.20 5.73
CA ASN A 417 13.64 7.97 5.64
C ASN A 417 12.97 8.30 6.98
N ARG A 418 11.63 8.24 7.02
CA ARG A 418 10.85 8.57 8.23
C ARG A 418 11.26 7.77 9.48
N ASP A 419 11.87 6.60 9.31
CA ASP A 419 12.30 5.70 10.39
C ASP A 419 13.81 5.77 10.64
N GLY A 420 14.49 6.78 10.12
CA GLY A 420 15.91 7.03 10.39
C GLY A 420 16.87 6.16 9.58
N GLN A 421 16.37 5.35 8.63
CA GLN A 421 17.23 4.56 7.74
C GLN A 421 17.79 5.44 6.62
N PRO A 422 19.03 5.23 6.17
CA PRO A 422 19.56 5.88 4.97
C PRO A 422 18.60 5.78 3.78
N ALA A 423 18.21 6.92 3.21
CA ALA A 423 17.27 6.97 2.08
C ALA A 423 17.98 7.10 0.72
N LEU A 424 19.24 7.50 0.71
CA LEU A 424 20.02 7.63 -0.52
C LEU A 424 20.63 6.30 -0.93
N TRP A 425 20.43 5.96 -2.20
CA TRP A 425 20.95 4.74 -2.79
C TRP A 425 22.48 4.77 -2.86
N ARG A 426 23.12 3.62 -2.65
CA ARG A 426 24.58 3.45 -2.70
C ARG A 426 24.92 2.45 -3.80
N GLY A 427 25.63 2.89 -4.84
CA GLY A 427 26.03 2.04 -5.98
C GLY A 427 25.78 2.70 -7.35
N ALA A 428 25.88 1.91 -8.43
CA ALA A 428 25.54 2.33 -9.80
C ALA A 428 24.13 1.86 -10.22
N PRO A 429 23.22 2.74 -10.69
CA PRO A 429 23.48 4.11 -11.12
C PRO A 429 23.69 5.09 -9.95
N THR A 430 24.61 6.04 -10.14
CA THR A 430 24.88 7.11 -9.16
C THR A 430 23.67 8.05 -9.03
N LEU A 431 23.67 8.91 -8.01
CA LEU A 431 22.56 9.85 -7.76
C LEU A 431 22.22 10.70 -9.00
N LEU A 432 23.23 11.27 -9.68
CA LEU A 432 22.99 12.13 -10.84
C LEU A 432 22.56 11.33 -12.08
N SER A 433 23.04 10.09 -12.25
CA SER A 433 22.52 9.20 -13.30
C SER A 433 21.06 8.83 -13.06
N SER A 434 20.66 8.55 -11.81
CA SER A 434 19.28 8.26 -11.46
C SER A 434 18.37 9.48 -11.69
N MET A 435 18.82 10.69 -11.31
CA MET A 435 18.08 11.92 -11.61
C MET A 435 17.92 12.15 -13.11
N HIS A 436 18.97 11.91 -13.91
CA HIS A 436 18.89 12.06 -15.36
C HIS A 436 17.87 11.08 -15.96
N LEU A 437 17.87 9.81 -15.53
CA LEU A 437 16.87 8.83 -15.96
C LEU A 437 15.45 9.29 -15.63
N ASP A 438 15.20 9.72 -14.39
CA ASP A 438 13.91 10.23 -13.92
C ASP A 438 13.43 11.44 -14.77
N ILE A 439 14.34 12.37 -15.07
CA ILE A 439 14.07 13.50 -15.98
C ILE A 439 13.66 13.00 -17.37
N MET A 440 14.38 12.03 -17.93
CA MET A 440 14.10 11.50 -19.27
C MET A 440 12.76 10.77 -19.32
N GLU A 441 12.44 9.98 -18.29
CA GLU A 441 11.18 9.25 -18.16
C GLU A 441 9.97 10.16 -17.97
N THR A 442 10.15 11.28 -17.27
CA THR A 442 9.07 12.25 -17.00
C THR A 442 8.80 13.23 -18.17
N GLY A 443 9.41 13.02 -19.34
CA GLY A 443 9.20 13.84 -20.55
C GLY A 443 10.43 14.65 -20.97
N GLY A 444 11.57 14.43 -20.32
CA GLY A 444 12.87 14.99 -20.66
C GLY A 444 13.03 16.48 -20.36
N ILE A 445 14.14 17.01 -20.85
CA ILE A 445 14.60 18.40 -20.64
C ILE A 445 13.60 19.46 -21.14
N ARG A 446 12.69 19.08 -22.04
CA ARG A 446 11.64 19.99 -22.53
C ARG A 446 10.64 20.36 -21.46
N ARG A 447 10.33 19.44 -20.55
CA ARG A 447 9.45 19.73 -19.41
C ARG A 447 10.14 20.76 -18.53
N LEU A 448 11.36 20.48 -18.04
CA LEU A 448 12.23 21.31 -17.18
C LEU A 448 12.43 22.79 -17.59
N ARG A 449 11.92 23.27 -18.73
CA ARG A 449 11.96 24.69 -19.13
C ARG A 449 10.77 25.49 -18.63
N SER A 450 9.79 24.89 -17.94
CA SER A 450 8.63 25.59 -17.38
C SER A 450 8.82 25.88 -15.89
N GLN A 451 8.58 27.12 -15.48
CA GLN A 451 8.75 27.54 -14.08
C GLN A 451 7.40 27.53 -13.39
N SER A 452 7.28 26.78 -12.29
CA SER A 452 6.16 26.93 -11.36
C SER A 452 6.70 27.38 -9.98
N PRO A 453 6.03 28.34 -9.31
CA PRO A 453 6.45 28.76 -7.98
C PRO A 453 6.12 27.68 -6.94
N ASP A 454 7.10 27.34 -6.09
CA ASP A 454 6.83 26.64 -4.83
C ASP A 454 7.42 27.44 -3.65
N ALA A 455 7.12 27.02 -2.42
CA ALA A 455 7.39 27.68 -1.15
C ALA A 455 8.87 28.02 -0.88
N PHE A 456 9.79 27.55 -1.72
CA PHE A 456 11.23 27.75 -1.57
C PHE A 456 11.94 28.24 -2.84
N GLY A 457 11.20 28.67 -3.87
CA GLY A 457 11.76 29.22 -5.12
C GLY A 457 11.22 28.55 -6.39
N ARG A 458 11.87 28.86 -7.53
CA ARG A 458 11.47 28.32 -8.84
C ARG A 458 11.99 26.88 -8.97
N VAL A 459 11.08 25.91 -8.97
CA VAL A 459 11.38 24.56 -9.44
C VAL A 459 11.21 24.56 -10.96
N TRP A 460 12.24 24.07 -11.66
CA TRP A 460 12.15 23.78 -13.09
C TRP A 460 11.31 22.49 -13.22
N VAL A 461 10.04 22.63 -13.60
CA VAL A 461 9.15 21.52 -13.96
C VAL A 461 9.29 21.27 -15.42
#